data_AF-A0A7K5ZGR2-F1
#
_entry.id   AF-A0A7K5ZGR2-F1
#
_cell.length_a   1.000
_cell.length_b   1.000
_cell.length_c   1.000
_cell.angle_alpha   90.00
_cell.angle_beta   90.00
_cell.angle_gamma   90.00
#
_symmetry.space_group_name_H-M   'P 1'
#
loop_
_entity.id
_entity.type
_entity.pdbx_description
1 polymer ?
#
loop_
_entity_poly.entity_id
_entity_poly.type
_entity_poly.pdbx_seq_one_letter_code
_entity_poly.pdbx_strand_id
1 'polypeptide(L)'
;ERGHGPYQPHEPGYGLDQPEDSPYDDQIPDPKARMLAIQNAKAYLLKTSTKSGLNLYDHLANVLTKILDEQPTNTVDIIENISKDVKWARFQKKMDTLRDEYEILSTFEAAEKCKALFIKENEEESEVIEEEIGQSPLPNVMETAFYFEQAGIGLSKDESYYIFLALKNLTRVQPIQTCRFWGKILGLEMNYIIAEVQLREGEEEEEAGEEVTEEEGKGMDEVEEQDEEKEKKDEPPKSTYKPPPDIPKEANGTGANKYVYFVCNEPGKPWVKLPPVTPAQIVCARKIKKFFTGRLHAPVVSFPPFPGNEANYLRAQIARISAGTHVSPTGFYQFPEEEEEEEGGDTYEENPEFEPPSVAEMVDSLSTWAHHMKSILKQGRCVWINPQKLEEKDEDEDEEEEEEEEEMDEQQEETGPPLLTLLSEDEGIKDIPAWTAQHSTNLIPQHSVAIIQSNRWPGAYAFASGRKFENIYFGWGHKYSPENYAPILPPPVQEEYPSSPAITEARDPTLEEELAFKAAQEALAAGEEEEEEEEEEEDD
;
A
#
# COMPACT_ATOMS: atom_id res chain seq x y z
N GLU A 1 10.51 44.78 -22.92
CA GLU A 1 10.59 45.41 -24.26
C GLU A 1 10.25 44.36 -25.30
N ARG A 2 9.16 44.54 -26.05
CA ARG A 2 8.67 43.57 -27.06
C ARG A 2 9.46 43.77 -28.35
N GLY A 3 10.12 42.71 -28.83
CA GLY A 3 10.93 42.73 -30.03
C GLY A 3 10.09 42.96 -31.28
N HIS A 4 10.28 44.11 -31.92
CA HIS A 4 9.75 44.39 -33.26
C HIS A 4 10.65 43.73 -34.31
N GLY A 5 10.24 42.55 -34.77
CA GLY A 5 10.74 41.89 -35.97
C GLY A 5 9.61 41.05 -36.59
N PRO A 6 9.51 40.95 -37.93
CA PRO A 6 8.34 40.38 -38.61
C PRO A 6 8.16 38.86 -38.45
N TYR A 7 9.02 38.20 -37.67
CA TYR A 7 9.01 36.75 -37.48
C TYR A 7 8.81 36.45 -35.99
N GLN A 8 7.56 36.25 -35.58
CA GLN A 8 7.25 35.66 -34.28
C GLN A 8 7.34 34.12 -34.41
N PRO A 9 7.84 33.39 -33.40
CA PRO A 9 7.85 31.94 -33.43
C PRO A 9 6.42 31.40 -33.37
N HIS A 10 5.95 30.74 -34.42
CA HIS A 10 4.72 29.95 -34.39
C HIS A 10 5.08 28.46 -34.29
N GLU A 11 4.29 27.70 -33.51
CA GLU A 11 4.43 26.26 -33.43
C GLU A 11 4.14 25.60 -34.80
N PRO A 12 4.88 24.54 -35.20
CA PRO A 12 4.64 23.90 -36.48
C PRO A 12 3.34 23.10 -36.43
N GLY A 13 2.31 23.53 -37.16
CA GLY A 13 1.10 22.72 -37.40
C GLY A 13 -0.25 23.45 -37.27
N TYR A 14 -0.30 24.67 -36.75
CA TYR A 14 -1.54 25.44 -36.65
C TYR A 14 -1.40 26.78 -37.40
N GLY A 15 -1.94 26.85 -38.61
CA GLY A 15 -1.98 28.12 -39.36
C GLY A 15 -2.21 28.01 -40.87
N LEU A 16 -2.93 27.00 -41.34
CA LEU A 16 -3.29 26.87 -42.76
C LEU A 16 -4.79 26.63 -42.90
N ASP A 17 -5.60 27.62 -42.50
CA ASP A 17 -7.00 27.74 -42.96
C ASP A 17 -7.47 29.19 -42.71
N GLN A 18 -7.03 30.10 -43.59
CA GLN A 18 -7.85 31.26 -43.97
C GLN A 18 -7.64 31.50 -45.47
N PRO A 19 -8.66 31.27 -46.30
CA PRO A 19 -8.64 31.62 -47.70
C PRO A 19 -9.26 33.01 -47.83
N GLU A 20 -8.47 34.08 -47.77
CA GLU A 20 -8.94 35.39 -48.22
C GLU A 20 -7.75 36.26 -48.65
N ASP A 21 -7.79 36.62 -49.93
CA ASP A 21 -7.05 37.67 -50.60
C ASP A 21 -5.51 37.64 -50.61
N SER A 22 -5.00 37.30 -51.80
CA SER A 22 -3.71 37.78 -52.30
C SER A 22 -3.92 39.17 -52.93
N PRO A 23 -3.58 40.28 -52.26
CA PRO A 23 -3.27 41.51 -52.96
C PRO A 23 -1.79 41.45 -53.32
N TYR A 24 -1.49 41.22 -54.60
CA TYR A 24 -0.32 41.84 -55.19
C TYR A 24 -0.51 43.35 -55.02
N ASP A 25 0.05 43.90 -53.94
CA ASP A 25 0.24 45.34 -53.82
C ASP A 25 1.72 45.61 -53.57
N ASP A 26 2.34 46.10 -54.64
CA ASP A 26 3.72 46.54 -54.75
C ASP A 26 4.01 47.70 -53.78
N GLN A 27 4.19 47.41 -52.50
CA GLN A 27 4.94 48.30 -51.62
C GLN A 27 6.34 47.75 -51.46
N ILE A 28 7.26 48.21 -52.30
CA ILE A 28 8.70 47.96 -52.18
C ILE A 28 9.09 48.42 -50.75
N PRO A 29 9.41 47.51 -49.82
CA PRO A 29 9.89 47.91 -48.50
C PRO A 29 11.22 48.65 -48.72
N ASP A 30 11.46 49.74 -47.97
CA ASP A 30 12.72 50.51 -48.00
C ASP A 30 13.91 49.53 -48.21
N PRO A 31 14.76 49.73 -49.22
CA PRO A 31 15.86 48.82 -49.53
C PRO A 31 16.68 48.42 -48.30
N LYS A 32 16.81 49.33 -47.32
CA LYS A 32 17.46 49.06 -46.04
C LYS A 32 16.68 48.09 -45.16
N ALA A 33 15.37 48.25 -45.04
CA ALA A 33 14.50 47.35 -44.28
C ALA A 33 14.48 45.94 -44.89
N ARG A 34 14.45 45.83 -46.23
CA ARG A 34 14.54 44.54 -46.93
C ARG A 34 15.89 43.85 -46.71
N MET A 35 16.99 44.61 -46.78
CA MET A 35 18.32 44.07 -46.49
C MET A 35 18.44 43.58 -45.05
N LEU A 36 17.91 44.32 -44.09
CA LEU A 36 17.91 43.93 -42.67
C LEU A 36 17.07 42.66 -42.45
N ALA A 37 15.90 42.54 -43.09
CA ALA A 37 15.07 41.34 -43.03
C ALA A 37 15.80 40.10 -43.59
N ILE A 38 16.51 40.24 -44.72
CA ILE A 38 17.33 39.17 -45.32
C ILE A 38 18.48 38.78 -44.39
N GLN A 39 19.15 39.75 -43.76
CA GLN A 39 20.21 39.49 -42.79
C GLN A 39 19.70 38.74 -41.56
N ASN A 40 18.54 39.14 -41.02
CA ASN A 40 17.91 38.47 -39.89
C ASN A 40 17.48 37.03 -40.24
N ALA A 41 16.90 36.81 -41.42
CA ALA A 41 16.53 35.48 -41.89
C ALA A 41 17.77 34.58 -42.08
N LYS A 42 18.86 35.12 -42.64
CA LYS A 42 20.12 34.37 -42.77
C LYS A 42 20.70 34.02 -41.40
N ALA A 43 20.71 34.96 -40.45
CA ALA A 43 21.18 34.71 -39.09
C ALA A 43 20.34 33.62 -38.39
N TYR A 44 19.02 33.62 -38.60
CA TYR A 44 18.13 32.58 -38.10
C TYR A 44 18.46 31.19 -38.68
N LEU A 45 18.64 31.08 -40.00
CA LEU A 45 18.97 29.82 -40.67
C LEU A 45 20.36 29.28 -40.30
N LEU A 46 21.28 30.15 -39.86
CA LEU A 46 22.62 29.80 -39.38
C LEU A 46 22.65 29.33 -37.92
N LYS A 47 21.54 29.42 -37.18
CA LYS A 47 21.46 28.90 -35.80
C LYS A 47 21.64 27.38 -35.79
N THR A 48 22.57 26.90 -34.97
CA THR A 48 22.85 25.47 -34.83
C THR A 48 21.83 24.78 -33.93
N SER A 49 21.35 23.60 -34.34
CA SER A 49 20.51 22.75 -33.50
C SER A 49 21.33 22.13 -32.36
N THR A 50 20.80 22.15 -31.14
CA THR A 50 21.43 21.51 -29.97
C THR A 50 21.45 19.98 -30.07
N LYS A 51 20.51 19.38 -30.82
CA LYS A 51 20.38 17.93 -30.96
C LYS A 51 21.27 17.35 -32.06
N SER A 52 21.40 18.04 -33.20
CA SER A 52 22.15 17.53 -34.36
C SER A 52 23.45 18.28 -34.64
N GLY A 53 23.69 19.44 -34.01
CA GLY A 53 24.84 20.29 -34.27
C GLY A 53 24.83 20.95 -35.66
N LEU A 54 23.82 20.68 -36.50
CA LEU A 54 23.71 21.21 -37.87
C LEU A 54 22.92 22.52 -37.87
N ASN A 55 23.30 23.43 -38.77
CA ASN A 55 22.51 24.61 -39.12
C ASN A 55 21.65 24.31 -40.38
N LEU A 56 20.56 25.04 -40.56
CA LEU A 56 19.65 24.84 -41.69
C LEU A 56 20.23 25.41 -42.98
N TYR A 57 20.98 26.52 -42.88
CA TYR A 57 21.61 27.20 -44.01
C TYR A 57 22.60 26.30 -44.75
N ASP A 58 23.57 25.69 -44.05
CA ASP A 58 24.55 24.82 -44.71
C ASP A 58 23.88 23.53 -45.18
N HIS A 59 22.90 23.00 -44.43
CA HIS A 59 22.17 21.81 -44.86
C HIS A 59 21.50 22.01 -46.23
N LEU A 60 20.73 23.09 -46.39
CA LEU A 60 20.09 23.43 -47.66
C LEU A 60 21.11 23.73 -48.75
N ALA A 61 22.21 24.43 -48.44
CA ALA A 61 23.27 24.68 -49.41
C ALA A 61 23.91 23.38 -49.93
N ASN A 62 24.15 22.39 -49.05
CA ASN A 62 24.69 21.09 -49.45
C ASN A 62 23.69 20.26 -50.26
N VAL A 63 22.40 20.29 -49.89
CA VAL A 63 21.35 19.63 -50.67
C VAL A 63 21.27 20.20 -52.08
N LEU A 64 21.28 21.54 -52.20
CA LEU A 64 21.29 22.21 -53.50
C LEU A 64 22.57 21.90 -54.29
N THR A 65 23.73 21.87 -53.63
CA THR A 65 25.00 21.51 -54.28
C THR A 65 24.93 20.09 -54.84
N LYS A 66 24.47 19.12 -54.04
CA LYS A 66 24.32 17.72 -54.48
C LYS A 66 23.34 17.57 -55.64
N ILE A 67 22.22 18.30 -55.63
CA ILE A 67 21.26 18.34 -56.73
C ILE A 67 21.89 18.87 -58.02
N LEU A 68 22.65 19.98 -57.93
CA LEU A 68 23.29 20.61 -59.08
C LEU A 68 24.40 19.75 -59.68
N ASP A 69 25.11 18.99 -58.85
CA ASP A 69 26.17 18.09 -59.28
C ASP A 69 25.63 16.80 -59.94
N GLU A 70 24.57 16.19 -59.39
CA GLU A 70 24.04 14.90 -59.85
C GLU A 70 22.95 15.04 -60.94
N GLN A 71 22.33 16.22 -61.11
CA GLN A 71 21.29 16.55 -62.09
C GLN A 71 20.23 15.44 -62.33
N PRO A 72 19.50 15.00 -61.30
CA PRO A 72 18.49 13.95 -61.43
C PRO A 72 17.26 14.44 -62.21
N THR A 73 16.65 13.55 -63.02
CA THR A 73 15.54 13.90 -63.93
C THR A 73 14.28 14.42 -63.22
N ASN A 74 13.94 13.85 -62.06
CA ASN A 74 12.78 14.26 -61.24
C ASN A 74 13.26 14.76 -59.87
N THR A 75 13.85 15.94 -59.83
CA THR A 75 14.48 16.48 -58.62
C THR A 75 13.48 16.75 -57.48
N VAL A 76 12.27 17.20 -57.80
CA VAL A 76 11.25 17.56 -56.81
C VAL A 76 10.80 16.36 -56.00
N ASP A 77 10.63 15.19 -56.63
CA ASP A 77 10.17 13.96 -55.96
C ASP A 77 11.24 13.34 -55.06
N ILE A 78 12.52 13.63 -55.31
CA ILE A 78 13.67 12.96 -54.68
C ILE A 78 14.37 13.88 -53.65
N ILE A 79 13.96 15.15 -53.54
CA ILE A 79 14.62 16.14 -52.67
C ILE A 79 14.65 15.71 -51.19
N GLU A 80 13.62 15.02 -50.70
CA GLU A 80 13.57 14.50 -49.33
C GLU A 80 14.61 13.42 -49.10
N ASN A 81 14.78 12.51 -50.07
CA ASN A 81 15.79 11.46 -50.03
C ASN A 81 17.20 12.06 -50.09
N ILE A 82 17.43 13.05 -50.95
CA ILE A 82 18.71 13.77 -51.05
C ILE A 82 19.02 14.50 -49.73
N SER A 83 18.02 15.14 -49.12
CA SER A 83 18.14 15.78 -47.81
C SER A 83 18.51 14.78 -46.71
N LYS A 84 17.91 13.59 -46.72
CA LYS A 84 18.23 12.50 -45.80
C LYS A 84 19.66 12.01 -46.00
N ASP A 85 20.08 11.80 -47.24
CA ASP A 85 21.44 11.38 -47.57
C ASP A 85 22.49 12.39 -47.12
N VAL A 86 22.25 13.69 -47.31
CA VAL A 86 23.17 14.75 -46.85
C VAL A 86 23.29 14.77 -45.32
N LYS A 87 22.19 14.53 -44.60
CA LYS A 87 22.22 14.37 -43.13
C LYS A 87 23.01 13.14 -42.71
N TRP A 88 22.84 12.01 -43.41
CA TRP A 88 23.58 10.78 -43.14
C TRP A 88 25.06 10.88 -43.48
N ALA A 89 25.43 11.53 -44.59
CA ALA A 89 26.83 11.72 -44.99
C ALA A 89 27.60 12.63 -44.01
N ARG A 90 26.91 13.57 -43.37
CA ARG A 90 27.47 14.44 -42.31
C ARG A 90 27.36 13.86 -40.91
N PHE A 91 26.71 12.71 -40.72
CA PHE A 91 26.67 12.05 -39.42
C PHE A 91 28.06 11.57 -39.05
N GLN A 92 28.80 12.42 -38.36
CA GLN A 92 30.00 12.02 -37.65
C GLN A 92 29.52 11.38 -36.35
N LYS A 93 29.56 10.04 -36.27
CA LYS A 93 29.55 9.41 -34.94
C LYS A 93 30.70 10.08 -34.18
N LYS A 94 30.38 10.71 -33.04
CA LYS A 94 31.36 11.43 -32.22
C LYS A 94 32.42 10.43 -31.79
N MET A 95 33.50 10.32 -32.57
CA MET A 95 34.64 9.44 -32.34
C MET A 95 35.71 10.14 -31.50
N ASP A 96 35.45 11.38 -31.08
CA ASP A 96 36.36 12.16 -30.26
C ASP A 96 36.30 11.66 -28.81
N THR A 97 37.15 10.67 -28.53
CA THR A 97 37.38 10.05 -27.22
C THR A 97 38.48 10.75 -26.42
N LEU A 98 38.98 11.92 -26.86
CA LEU A 98 40.09 12.63 -26.20
C LEU A 98 39.65 13.48 -25.00
N ARG A 99 38.34 13.70 -24.82
CA ARG A 99 37.77 14.30 -23.61
C ARG A 99 36.80 13.31 -23.00
N ASP A 100 37.06 12.97 -21.74
CA ASP A 100 36.14 12.16 -20.95
C ASP A 100 34.83 12.95 -20.78
N GLU A 101 33.77 12.50 -21.45
CA GLU A 101 32.41 12.90 -21.11
C GLU A 101 31.97 12.02 -19.96
N TYR A 102 32.09 12.54 -18.74
CA TYR A 102 31.54 11.89 -17.56
C TYR A 102 30.02 12.04 -17.57
N GLU A 103 29.32 11.14 -18.23
CA GLU A 103 27.91 10.92 -17.92
C GLU A 103 27.87 10.40 -16.47
N ILE A 104 27.31 11.22 -15.57
CA ILE A 104 27.03 10.77 -14.21
C ILE A 104 25.93 9.72 -14.33
N LEU A 105 26.34 8.46 -14.31
CA LEU A 105 25.43 7.33 -14.30
C LEU A 105 24.61 7.39 -12.99
N SER A 106 23.35 6.99 -13.04
CA SER A 106 22.53 6.84 -11.82
C SER A 106 23.17 5.91 -10.78
N THR A 107 23.99 4.96 -11.24
CA THR A 107 24.79 4.07 -10.38
C THR A 107 25.87 4.80 -9.60
N PHE A 108 26.40 5.91 -10.11
CA PHE A 108 27.39 6.74 -9.40
C PHE A 108 26.74 7.46 -8.21
N GLU A 109 25.55 8.04 -8.42
CA GLU A 109 24.80 8.70 -7.33
C GLU A 109 24.42 7.71 -6.22
N ALA A 110 24.00 6.50 -6.59
CA ALA A 110 23.75 5.43 -5.62
C ALA A 110 25.02 5.05 -4.86
N ALA A 111 26.16 4.92 -5.55
CA ALA A 111 27.44 4.59 -4.94
C ALA A 111 27.94 5.68 -3.99
N GLU A 112 27.75 6.97 -4.30
CA GLU A 112 28.10 8.05 -3.38
C GLU A 112 27.27 8.01 -2.09
N LYS A 113 25.98 7.68 -2.19
CA LYS A 113 25.13 7.48 -1.01
C LYS A 113 25.60 6.28 -0.18
N CYS A 114 25.90 5.15 -0.82
CA CYS A 114 26.44 3.99 -0.11
C CYS A 114 27.80 4.28 0.53
N LYS A 115 28.65 5.10 -0.10
CA LYS A 115 29.97 5.49 0.43
C LYS A 115 29.85 6.17 1.79
N ALA A 116 28.80 6.97 2.01
CA ALA A 116 28.55 7.62 3.30
C ALA A 116 28.40 6.59 4.45
N LEU A 117 27.87 5.39 4.18
CA LEU A 117 27.72 4.34 5.19
C LEU A 117 29.05 3.79 5.72
N PHE A 118 30.15 3.94 4.97
CA PHE A 118 31.48 3.46 5.36
C PHE A 118 32.27 4.48 6.17
N ILE A 119 31.80 5.73 6.22
CA ILE A 119 32.46 6.81 6.93
C ILE A 119 31.93 6.80 8.36
N LYS A 120 32.79 6.49 9.33
CA LYS A 120 32.46 6.59 10.75
C LYS A 120 32.39 8.07 11.14
N GLU A 121 31.18 8.61 11.27
CA GLU A 121 30.98 9.86 11.99
C GLU A 121 30.86 9.55 13.51
N ASN A 122 31.71 10.21 14.31
CA ASN A 122 31.82 10.19 15.77
C ASN A 122 31.87 8.80 16.47
N GLU A 123 33.08 8.28 16.70
CA GLU A 123 33.31 7.11 17.56
C GLU A 123 32.97 7.37 19.04
N GLU A 124 33.15 8.61 19.53
CA GLU A 124 33.04 8.92 20.96
C GLU A 124 31.61 8.83 21.53
N GLU A 125 30.57 9.16 20.76
CA GLU A 125 29.17 9.04 21.22
C GLU A 125 28.63 7.60 21.06
N SER A 126 29.16 6.83 20.11
CA SER A 126 28.72 5.46 19.84
C SER A 126 29.18 4.49 20.93
N GLU A 127 30.43 4.63 21.40
CA GLU A 127 30.99 3.76 22.44
C GLU A 127 30.27 3.96 23.78
N VAL A 128 29.86 5.18 24.11
CA VAL A 128 29.12 5.48 25.35
C VAL A 128 27.75 4.81 25.35
N ILE A 129 27.04 4.82 24.21
CA ILE A 129 25.73 4.16 24.07
C ILE A 129 25.87 2.63 24.11
N GLU A 130 26.89 2.07 23.44
CA GLU A 130 27.14 0.61 23.46
C GLU A 130 27.57 0.11 24.86
N GLU A 131 28.35 0.90 25.62
CA GLU A 131 28.74 0.59 27.01
C GLU A 131 27.57 0.65 28.00
N GLU A 132 26.57 1.51 27.76
CA GLU A 132 25.40 1.65 28.62
C GLU A 132 24.35 0.54 28.40
N ILE A 133 24.26 -0.02 27.18
CA ILE A 133 23.26 -1.03 26.81
C ILE A 133 23.75 -2.46 27.07
N GLY A 134 25.06 -2.70 27.10
CA GLY A 134 25.66 -4.02 27.38
C GLY A 134 25.45 -5.10 26.30
N GLN A 135 24.48 -4.92 25.39
CA GLN A 135 24.23 -5.76 24.21
C GLN A 135 23.91 -4.88 23.00
N SER A 136 24.49 -5.19 21.83
CA SER A 136 24.14 -4.48 20.60
C SER A 136 22.73 -4.88 20.14
N PRO A 137 21.83 -3.92 19.84
CA PRO A 137 20.46 -4.21 19.42
C PRO A 137 20.36 -4.95 18.07
N LEU A 138 21.46 -4.98 17.31
CA LEU A 138 21.55 -5.59 15.99
C LEU A 138 22.28 -6.95 16.07
N PRO A 139 21.63 -8.07 15.69
CA PRO A 139 22.26 -9.37 15.53
C PRO A 139 23.33 -9.38 14.42
N ASN A 140 24.16 -10.42 14.40
CA ASN A 140 25.20 -10.58 13.38
C ASN A 140 24.61 -10.97 12.01
N VAL A 141 24.16 -9.98 11.25
CA VAL A 141 23.57 -10.14 9.91
C VAL A 141 24.51 -10.86 8.93
N MET A 142 25.82 -10.73 9.09
CA MET A 142 26.79 -11.40 8.21
C MET A 142 26.88 -12.90 8.50
N GLU A 143 26.69 -13.31 9.76
CA GLU A 143 26.60 -14.71 10.12
C GLU A 143 25.31 -15.34 9.62
N THR A 144 24.17 -14.65 9.76
CA THR A 144 22.89 -15.15 9.23
C THR A 144 22.93 -15.26 7.71
N ALA A 145 23.50 -14.27 7.02
CA ALA A 145 23.73 -14.33 5.58
C ALA A 145 24.63 -15.50 5.16
N PHE A 146 25.64 -15.86 5.95
CA PHE A 146 26.50 -17.02 5.68
C PHE A 146 25.72 -18.34 5.71
N TYR A 147 24.83 -18.53 6.70
CA TYR A 147 24.01 -19.74 6.79
C TYR A 147 23.00 -19.84 5.64
N PHE A 148 22.37 -18.73 5.26
CA PHE A 148 21.50 -18.70 4.08
C PHE A 148 22.29 -18.93 2.77
N GLU A 149 23.50 -18.38 2.63
CA GLU A 149 24.35 -18.60 1.46
C GLU A 149 24.69 -20.08 1.26
N GLN A 150 24.90 -20.84 2.35
CA GLN A 150 25.09 -22.31 2.27
C GLN A 150 23.87 -23.03 1.68
N ALA A 151 22.68 -22.46 1.81
CA ALA A 151 21.45 -22.96 1.21
C ALA A 151 21.27 -22.54 -0.26
N GLY A 152 22.15 -21.70 -0.79
CA GLY A 152 21.95 -21.04 -2.09
C GLY A 152 20.85 -19.98 -2.07
N ILE A 153 20.47 -19.50 -0.88
CA ILE A 153 19.43 -18.48 -0.66
C ILE A 153 20.13 -17.22 -0.14
N GLY A 154 19.77 -16.05 -0.67
CA GLY A 154 20.29 -14.80 -0.13
C GLY A 154 20.66 -13.77 -1.17
N LEU A 155 21.25 -12.69 -0.68
CA LEU A 155 21.75 -11.57 -1.45
C LEU A 155 23.26 -11.71 -1.66
N SER A 156 23.82 -10.86 -2.53
CA SER A 156 25.27 -10.80 -2.68
C SER A 156 25.95 -10.37 -1.37
N LYS A 157 27.18 -10.82 -1.13
CA LYS A 157 27.94 -10.45 0.09
C LYS A 157 28.05 -8.94 0.27
N ASP A 158 28.27 -8.23 -0.82
CA ASP A 158 28.37 -6.78 -0.83
C ASP A 158 27.03 -6.14 -0.43
N GLU A 159 25.90 -6.62 -0.99
CA GLU A 159 24.57 -6.14 -0.65
C GLU A 159 24.20 -6.41 0.81
N SER A 160 24.45 -7.62 1.31
CA SER A 160 24.24 -7.96 2.73
C SER A 160 25.07 -7.07 3.66
N TYR A 161 26.30 -6.74 3.28
CA TYR A 161 27.14 -5.83 4.06
C TYR A 161 26.63 -4.39 4.03
N TYR A 162 26.16 -3.89 2.89
CA TYR A 162 25.51 -2.58 2.82
C TYR A 162 24.24 -2.52 3.66
N ILE A 163 23.42 -3.58 3.66
CA ILE A 163 22.23 -3.69 4.51
C ILE A 163 22.62 -3.67 5.98
N PHE A 164 23.64 -4.44 6.37
CA PHE A 164 24.16 -4.42 7.74
C PHE A 164 24.58 -3.00 8.19
N LEU A 165 25.32 -2.26 7.35
CA LEU A 165 25.69 -0.89 7.66
C LEU A 165 24.47 0.05 7.72
N ALA A 166 23.49 -0.13 6.84
CA ALA A 166 22.25 0.65 6.85
C ALA A 166 21.42 0.39 8.11
N LEU A 167 21.35 -0.85 8.59
CA LEU A 167 20.69 -1.21 9.85
C LEU A 167 21.44 -0.66 11.05
N LYS A 168 22.78 -0.68 11.03
CA LYS A 168 23.59 -0.03 12.07
C LYS A 168 23.34 1.47 12.14
N ASN A 169 23.10 2.12 11.00
CA ASN A 169 22.70 3.52 10.98
C ASN A 169 21.29 3.71 11.57
N LEU A 170 20.33 2.84 11.24
CA LEU A 170 18.98 2.87 11.81
C LEU A 170 18.98 2.80 13.34
N THR A 171 19.75 1.89 13.93
CA THR A 171 19.86 1.74 15.40
C THR A 171 20.55 2.91 16.09
N ARG A 172 21.23 3.79 15.35
CA ARG A 172 21.83 5.03 15.88
C ARG A 172 20.84 6.19 15.87
N VAL A 173 19.96 6.23 14.87
CA VAL A 173 18.99 7.32 14.68
C VAL A 173 17.75 7.12 15.54
N GLN A 174 17.34 5.87 15.76
CA GLN A 174 16.10 5.52 16.44
C GLN A 174 16.38 4.74 17.75
N PRO A 175 15.54 4.89 18.79
CA PRO A 175 15.70 4.22 20.08
C PRO A 175 15.24 2.76 20.03
N ILE A 176 16.07 1.93 19.40
CA ILE A 176 15.74 0.52 19.13
C ILE A 176 16.23 -0.38 20.26
N GLN A 177 15.36 -1.29 20.73
CA GLN A 177 15.71 -2.38 21.63
C GLN A 177 16.23 -3.59 20.86
N THR A 178 15.48 -4.06 19.86
CA THR A 178 15.88 -5.18 18.99
C THR A 178 15.66 -4.81 17.53
N CYS A 179 16.62 -5.13 16.67
CA CYS A 179 16.56 -4.87 15.23
C CYS A 179 16.88 -6.14 14.47
N ARG A 180 15.95 -6.61 13.64
CA ARG A 180 16.12 -7.81 12.81
C ARG A 180 15.94 -7.47 11.34
N PHE A 181 16.77 -8.05 10.49
CA PHE A 181 16.57 -7.98 9.05
C PHE A 181 15.44 -8.92 8.64
N TRP A 182 14.26 -8.38 8.33
CA TRP A 182 13.09 -9.17 7.96
C TRP A 182 13.21 -9.77 6.55
N GLY A 183 13.73 -8.98 5.61
CA GLY A 183 13.93 -9.42 4.24
C GLY A 183 13.78 -8.32 3.20
N LYS A 184 13.55 -8.74 1.95
CA LYS A 184 13.41 -7.85 0.78
C LYS A 184 12.19 -8.22 -0.07
N ILE A 185 11.33 -7.23 -0.31
CA ILE A 185 10.20 -7.35 -1.24
C ILE A 185 10.54 -6.69 -2.57
N LEU A 186 10.29 -7.41 -3.65
CA LEU A 186 10.54 -6.95 -5.01
C LEU A 186 9.40 -6.07 -5.50
N GLY A 187 9.75 -4.94 -6.12
CA GLY A 187 8.81 -4.04 -6.78
C GLY A 187 9.15 -3.85 -8.25
N LEU A 188 8.23 -3.20 -8.98
CA LEU A 188 8.36 -2.97 -10.42
C LEU A 188 9.39 -1.89 -10.76
N GLU A 189 9.47 -0.82 -9.96
CA GLU A 189 10.41 0.28 -10.16
C GLU A 189 11.55 0.22 -9.13
N MET A 190 11.22 0.03 -7.84
CA MET A 190 12.18 -0.10 -6.75
C MET A 190 11.80 -1.25 -5.81
N ASN A 191 12.79 -1.83 -5.15
CA ASN A 191 12.58 -2.86 -4.14
C ASN A 191 12.40 -2.22 -2.75
N TYR A 192 11.94 -3.00 -1.79
CA TYR A 192 11.88 -2.63 -0.38
C TYR A 192 12.74 -3.56 0.45
N ILE A 193 13.67 -2.99 1.20
CA ILE A 193 14.45 -3.63 2.25
C ILE A 193 13.75 -3.32 3.56
N ILE A 194 13.44 -4.35 4.35
CA ILE A 194 12.57 -4.23 5.53
C ILE A 194 13.35 -4.62 6.78
N ALA A 195 13.31 -3.75 7.77
CA ALA A 195 13.80 -3.99 9.12
C ALA A 195 12.61 -4.16 10.06
N GLU A 196 12.63 -5.22 10.84
CA GLU A 196 11.70 -5.48 11.94
C GLU A 196 12.34 -4.98 13.23
N VAL A 197 11.61 -4.18 14.00
CA VAL A 197 12.15 -3.42 15.12
C VAL A 197 11.19 -3.48 16.31
N GLN A 198 11.75 -3.66 17.50
CA GLN A 198 11.08 -3.39 18.76
C GLN A 198 11.67 -2.11 19.35
N LEU A 199 10.81 -1.12 19.60
CA LEU A 199 11.19 0.14 20.25
C LEU A 199 11.27 -0.06 21.77
N ARG A 200 11.99 0.81 22.47
CA ARG A 200 12.04 0.79 23.94
C ARG A 200 10.71 1.29 24.51
N GLU A 201 10.20 0.60 25.54
CA GLU A 201 8.97 0.97 26.24
C GLU A 201 9.04 2.43 26.75
N GLY A 202 8.04 3.25 26.39
CA GLY A 202 7.94 4.66 26.80
C GLY A 202 8.32 5.71 25.75
N GLU A 203 8.89 5.30 24.60
CA GLU A 203 9.17 6.18 23.46
C GLU A 203 8.36 5.78 22.20
N GLU A 204 7.33 4.95 22.39
CA GLU A 204 6.28 4.84 21.40
C GLU A 204 5.64 6.23 21.31
N GLU A 205 5.94 6.97 20.25
CA GLU A 205 5.09 8.10 19.85
C GLU A 205 3.68 7.52 19.78
N GLU A 206 2.85 7.84 20.78
CA GLU A 206 1.42 7.87 20.61
C GLU A 206 1.24 8.75 19.37
N GLU A 207 0.96 8.12 18.22
CA GLU A 207 0.37 8.82 17.10
C GLU A 207 -0.99 9.31 17.61
N ALA A 208 -0.93 10.45 18.27
CA ALA A 208 -2.07 11.21 18.72
C ALA A 208 -2.93 11.47 17.49
N GLY A 209 -4.10 10.82 17.46
CA GLY A 209 -5.27 11.21 16.70
C GLY A 209 -5.03 11.67 15.26
N GLU A 210 -4.90 10.72 14.34
CA GLU A 210 -5.60 10.83 13.06
C GLU A 210 -6.66 9.71 13.02
N GLU A 211 -7.60 9.77 13.96
CA GLU A 211 -8.98 9.48 13.58
C GLU A 211 -9.35 10.56 12.59
N VAL A 212 -9.41 10.21 11.31
CA VAL A 212 -10.16 10.99 10.35
C VAL A 212 -11.62 10.79 10.73
N THR A 213 -12.09 11.55 11.71
CA THR A 213 -13.50 11.85 11.82
C THR A 213 -13.83 12.63 10.55
N GLU A 214 -14.48 11.97 9.61
CA GLU A 214 -15.27 12.67 8.60
C GLU A 214 -16.41 13.37 9.35
N GLU A 215 -16.12 14.50 9.99
CA GLU A 215 -17.13 15.50 10.32
C GLU A 215 -17.61 16.11 9.00
N GLU A 216 -18.53 15.40 8.34
CA GLU A 216 -19.44 16.05 7.40
C GLU A 216 -20.30 17.04 8.18
N GLY A 217 -20.09 18.33 7.87
CA GLY A 217 -20.63 19.48 8.59
C GLY A 217 -22.11 19.37 8.95
N LYS A 218 -22.38 19.14 10.24
CA LYS A 218 -23.63 19.58 10.87
C LYS A 218 -23.54 21.11 11.06
N GLY A 219 -24.11 21.82 10.10
CA GLY A 219 -24.39 23.24 10.23
C GLY A 219 -25.27 23.47 11.45
N MET A 220 -24.77 24.32 12.35
CA MET A 220 -25.47 24.85 13.51
C MET A 220 -26.69 25.64 13.02
N ASP A 221 -27.90 25.14 13.26
CA ASP A 221 -29.12 25.94 13.21
C ASP A 221 -29.63 26.13 14.64
N GLU A 222 -29.77 27.41 14.99
CA GLU A 222 -30.20 27.92 16.28
C GLU A 222 -31.63 27.46 16.58
N VAL A 223 -31.85 26.98 17.80
CA VAL A 223 -33.17 26.66 18.34
C VAL A 223 -33.94 27.96 18.54
N GLU A 224 -34.89 28.26 17.65
CA GLU A 224 -36.04 29.09 18.00
C GLU A 224 -37.21 28.17 18.36
N GLU A 225 -37.55 28.16 19.66
CA GLU A 225 -38.83 27.68 20.17
C GLU A 225 -39.96 28.49 19.51
N GLN A 226 -40.74 27.85 18.64
CA GLN A 226 -42.09 28.30 18.29
C GLN A 226 -43.04 27.10 18.31
N ASP A 227 -43.85 27.06 19.36
CA ASP A 227 -45.18 26.45 19.35
C ASP A 227 -45.93 26.88 18.09
N GLU A 228 -46.26 25.94 17.21
CA GLU A 228 -47.36 26.08 16.25
C GLU A 228 -47.69 24.69 15.67
N GLU A 229 -48.86 24.16 16.05
CA GLU A 229 -49.54 23.04 15.37
C GLU A 229 -49.47 23.21 13.85
N LYS A 230 -48.57 22.46 13.19
CA LYS A 230 -48.52 22.35 11.73
C LYS A 230 -48.49 20.88 11.36
N GLU A 231 -49.53 20.49 10.63
CA GLU A 231 -49.70 19.26 9.86
C GLU A 231 -48.38 18.50 9.62
N LYS A 232 -48.30 17.26 10.12
CA LYS A 232 -47.25 16.28 9.79
C LYS A 232 -47.14 16.20 8.26
N LYS A 233 -46.22 16.96 7.66
CA LYS A 233 -45.79 16.72 6.29
C LYS A 233 -44.88 15.51 6.33
N ASP A 234 -45.28 14.47 5.62
CA ASP A 234 -44.56 13.21 5.51
C ASP A 234 -43.09 13.44 5.14
N GLU A 235 -42.20 13.36 6.13
CA GLU A 235 -40.76 13.28 5.89
C GLU A 235 -40.47 11.92 5.23
N PRO A 236 -39.58 11.86 4.22
CA PRO A 236 -39.22 10.58 3.63
C PRO A 236 -38.61 9.67 4.69
N PRO A 237 -38.88 8.35 4.65
CA PRO A 237 -38.35 7.41 5.63
C PRO A 237 -36.83 7.50 5.66
N LYS A 238 -36.27 7.70 6.86
CA LYS A 238 -34.83 7.68 7.08
C LYS A 238 -34.34 6.24 6.84
N SER A 239 -33.20 6.09 6.16
CA SER A 239 -32.63 4.78 5.90
C SER A 239 -32.28 4.09 7.22
N THR A 240 -32.76 2.86 7.41
CA THR A 240 -32.38 1.99 8.54
C THR A 240 -31.07 1.25 8.30
N TYR A 241 -30.36 1.54 7.21
CA TYR A 241 -29.09 0.87 6.90
C TYR A 241 -27.97 1.42 7.79
N LYS A 242 -27.54 0.61 8.77
CA LYS A 242 -26.28 0.80 9.50
C LYS A 242 -25.16 0.02 8.77
N PRO A 243 -24.03 0.67 8.42
CA PRO A 243 -22.89 -0.07 7.89
C PRO A 243 -22.37 -1.04 8.97
N PRO A 244 -21.75 -2.18 8.59
CA PRO A 244 -21.15 -3.08 9.56
C PRO A 244 -20.13 -2.36 10.44
N PRO A 245 -20.05 -2.66 11.75
CA PRO A 245 -19.18 -1.96 12.68
C PRO A 245 -17.71 -2.17 12.32
N ASP A 246 -16.93 -1.09 12.43
CA ASP A 246 -15.51 -1.11 12.10
C ASP A 246 -14.71 -1.79 13.22
N ILE A 247 -14.05 -2.90 12.89
CA ILE A 247 -13.26 -3.65 13.88
C ILE A 247 -12.02 -2.84 14.26
N PRO A 248 -11.79 -2.55 15.55
CA PRO A 248 -10.70 -1.68 16.00
C PRO A 248 -9.33 -2.32 15.77
N LYS A 249 -8.34 -1.46 15.54
CA LYS A 249 -6.93 -1.86 15.41
C LYS A 249 -6.37 -2.38 16.73
N GLU A 250 -5.43 -3.33 16.64
CA GLU A 250 -4.69 -3.80 17.81
C GLU A 250 -3.70 -2.73 18.27
N ALA A 251 -3.54 -2.58 19.58
CA ALA A 251 -2.60 -1.63 20.18
C ALA A 251 -1.15 -1.93 19.75
N ASN A 252 -0.33 -0.89 19.70
CA ASN A 252 1.11 -1.03 19.45
C ASN A 252 1.72 -1.98 20.51
N GLY A 253 2.63 -2.85 20.08
CA GLY A 253 3.23 -3.86 20.95
C GLY A 253 2.40 -5.15 21.09
N THR A 254 1.18 -5.22 20.57
CA THR A 254 0.31 -6.41 20.67
C THR A 254 -0.05 -7.02 19.32
N GLY A 255 -0.20 -8.36 19.28
CA GLY A 255 -0.68 -9.12 18.13
C GLY A 255 0.04 -8.82 16.82
N ALA A 256 -0.71 -8.41 15.79
CA ALA A 256 -0.19 -8.05 14.48
C ALA A 256 0.64 -6.74 14.48
N ASN A 257 0.51 -5.91 15.52
CA ASN A 257 1.26 -4.67 15.76
C ASN A 257 2.35 -4.82 16.83
N LYS A 258 2.76 -6.05 17.16
CA LYS A 258 3.87 -6.33 18.11
C LYS A 258 5.20 -5.69 17.71
N TYR A 259 5.51 -5.66 16.41
CA TYR A 259 6.75 -5.10 15.89
C TYR A 259 6.48 -3.89 14.99
N VAL A 260 7.39 -2.93 15.03
CA VAL A 260 7.45 -1.78 14.13
C VAL A 260 8.33 -2.13 12.95
N TYR A 261 7.92 -1.74 11.75
CA TYR A 261 8.66 -2.03 10.52
C TYR A 261 9.18 -0.76 9.89
N PHE A 262 10.47 -0.74 9.59
CA PHE A 262 11.13 0.32 8.84
C PHE A 262 11.50 -0.18 7.46
N VAL A 263 11.32 0.67 6.45
CA VAL A 263 11.58 0.32 5.06
C VAL A 263 12.52 1.29 4.38
N CYS A 264 13.33 0.75 3.47
CA CYS A 264 14.28 1.51 2.68
C CYS A 264 14.34 0.93 1.27
N ASN A 265 14.45 1.76 0.23
CA ASN A 265 14.53 1.25 -1.14
C ASN A 265 15.93 0.73 -1.51
N GLU A 266 16.97 1.40 -1.02
CA GLU A 266 18.37 1.09 -1.31
C GLU A 266 19.22 1.37 -0.07
N PRO A 267 20.24 0.55 0.23
CA PRO A 267 21.10 0.79 1.38
C PRO A 267 21.74 2.19 1.33
N GLY A 268 21.47 3.01 2.34
CA GLY A 268 21.98 4.40 2.43
C GLY A 268 20.94 5.49 2.15
N LYS A 269 19.74 5.13 1.69
CA LYS A 269 18.57 6.02 1.77
C LYS A 269 18.03 6.05 3.21
N PRO A 270 17.32 7.12 3.62
CA PRO A 270 16.68 7.17 4.92
C PRO A 270 15.66 6.05 5.09
N TRP A 271 15.56 5.54 6.31
CA TRP A 271 14.54 4.57 6.70
C TRP A 271 13.22 5.28 6.95
N VAL A 272 12.13 4.71 6.45
CA VAL A 272 10.77 5.22 6.63
C VAL A 272 10.00 4.24 7.51
N LYS A 273 9.42 4.71 8.61
CA LYS A 273 8.54 3.93 9.50
C LYS A 273 7.24 3.61 8.76
N LEU A 274 6.81 2.35 8.77
CA LEU A 274 5.49 1.95 8.28
C LEU A 274 4.43 2.20 9.36
N PRO A 275 3.21 2.59 8.97
CA PRO A 275 2.10 2.75 9.90
C PRO A 275 1.70 1.42 10.54
N PRO A 276 1.00 1.43 11.69
CA PRO A 276 0.38 0.23 12.25
C PRO A 276 -0.68 -0.33 11.28
N VAL A 277 -0.92 -1.64 11.34
CA VAL A 277 -1.88 -2.32 10.46
C VAL A 277 -3.27 -2.34 11.09
N THR A 278 -4.30 -2.16 10.26
CA THR A 278 -5.70 -2.35 10.68
C THR A 278 -6.26 -3.70 10.20
N PRO A 279 -7.27 -4.27 10.89
CA PRO A 279 -7.91 -5.52 10.47
C PRO A 279 -8.52 -5.41 9.07
N ALA A 280 -9.19 -4.28 8.77
CA ALA A 280 -9.76 -3.98 7.46
C ALA A 280 -8.72 -4.06 6.32
N GLN A 281 -7.50 -3.53 6.55
CA GLN A 281 -6.40 -3.62 5.59
C GLN A 281 -5.97 -5.08 5.36
N ILE A 282 -5.86 -5.90 6.40
CA ILE A 282 -5.49 -7.32 6.27
C ILE A 282 -6.56 -8.11 5.51
N VAL A 283 -7.83 -7.89 5.85
CA VAL A 283 -8.97 -8.56 5.20
C VAL A 283 -9.04 -8.17 3.72
N CYS A 284 -8.89 -6.89 3.39
CA CYS A 284 -8.86 -6.43 2.00
C CYS A 284 -7.60 -6.96 1.26
N ALA A 285 -6.43 -6.98 1.90
CA ALA A 285 -5.20 -7.51 1.33
C ALA A 285 -5.32 -9.00 0.94
N ARG A 286 -6.11 -9.80 1.66
CA ARG A 286 -6.40 -11.21 1.32
C ARG A 286 -7.19 -11.36 0.02
N LYS A 287 -8.01 -10.36 -0.30
CA LYS A 287 -8.93 -10.34 -1.44
C LYS A 287 -8.27 -9.81 -2.72
N ILE A 288 -7.15 -9.11 -2.62
CA ILE A 288 -6.47 -8.45 -3.74
C ILE A 288 -5.09 -9.04 -4.03
N LYS A 289 -4.66 -8.97 -5.29
CA LYS A 289 -3.32 -9.38 -5.72
C LYS A 289 -2.69 -8.28 -6.58
N LYS A 290 -1.73 -7.54 -6.03
CA LYS A 290 -1.06 -6.40 -6.68
C LYS A 290 0.45 -6.50 -6.55
N PHE A 291 1.17 -6.12 -7.60
CA PHE A 291 2.63 -5.94 -7.52
C PHE A 291 2.94 -4.58 -6.90
N PHE A 292 4.00 -4.53 -6.09
CA PHE A 292 4.51 -3.30 -5.52
C PHE A 292 5.18 -2.43 -6.58
N THR A 293 4.99 -1.12 -6.53
CA THR A 293 5.67 -0.21 -7.44
C THR A 293 7.07 0.13 -6.93
N GLY A 294 7.27 0.18 -5.61
CA GLY A 294 8.48 0.71 -4.98
C GLY A 294 8.32 2.16 -4.48
N ARG A 295 7.11 2.73 -4.60
CA ARG A 295 6.74 4.05 -4.08
C ARG A 295 5.69 3.91 -2.98
N LEU A 296 6.07 4.25 -1.74
CA LEU A 296 5.21 4.09 -0.55
C LEU A 296 3.88 4.85 -0.62
N HIS A 297 3.86 6.02 -1.26
CA HIS A 297 2.65 6.85 -1.39
C HIS A 297 1.80 6.52 -2.63
N ALA A 298 2.14 5.48 -3.41
CA ALA A 298 1.35 5.12 -4.57
C ALA A 298 -0.04 4.60 -4.15
N PRO A 299 -1.13 4.99 -4.84
CA PRO A 299 -2.46 4.48 -4.53
C PRO A 299 -2.62 3.02 -4.98
N VAL A 300 -3.29 2.20 -4.15
CA VAL A 300 -3.57 0.80 -4.46
C VAL A 300 -4.91 0.69 -5.18
N VAL A 301 -4.88 0.71 -6.51
CA VAL A 301 -6.10 0.63 -7.32
C VAL A 301 -6.59 -0.82 -7.42
N SER A 302 -7.54 -1.21 -6.58
CA SER A 302 -8.12 -2.57 -6.55
C SER A 302 -9.64 -2.57 -6.36
N PHE A 303 -10.25 -3.73 -6.60
CA PHE A 303 -11.61 -4.03 -6.19
C PHE A 303 -11.59 -5.34 -5.37
N PRO A 304 -12.01 -5.35 -4.10
CA PRO A 304 -12.51 -4.22 -3.30
C PRO A 304 -11.49 -3.07 -3.14
N PRO A 305 -11.95 -1.83 -2.88
CA PRO A 305 -11.05 -0.70 -2.64
C PRO A 305 -10.20 -0.98 -1.41
N PHE A 306 -8.90 -0.73 -1.52
CA PHE A 306 -7.98 -0.95 -0.41
C PHE A 306 -7.93 0.29 0.49
N PRO A 307 -8.15 0.16 1.82
CA PRO A 307 -8.14 1.28 2.75
C PRO A 307 -6.69 1.71 3.06
N GLY A 308 -6.11 2.52 2.17
CA GLY A 308 -4.78 3.10 2.33
C GLY A 308 -3.96 3.14 1.03
N ASN A 309 -2.67 3.44 1.18
CA ASN A 309 -1.71 3.49 0.07
C ASN A 309 -0.81 2.22 0.03
N GLU A 310 0.24 2.25 -0.80
CA GLU A 310 1.18 1.13 -0.92
C GLU A 310 1.93 0.84 0.39
N ALA A 311 2.18 1.82 1.26
CA ALA A 311 2.78 1.59 2.58
C ALA A 311 1.87 0.74 3.49
N ASN A 312 0.57 1.05 3.52
CA ASN A 312 -0.41 0.25 4.27
C ASN A 312 -0.55 -1.16 3.67
N TYR A 313 -0.52 -1.29 2.33
CA TYR A 313 -0.57 -2.60 1.69
C TYR A 313 0.69 -3.42 1.96
N LEU A 314 1.86 -2.79 1.93
CA LEU A 314 3.14 -3.41 2.27
C LEU A 314 3.13 -3.90 3.72
N ARG A 315 2.67 -3.06 4.66
CA ARG A 315 2.52 -3.41 6.07
C ARG A 315 1.56 -4.59 6.27
N ALA A 316 0.43 -4.61 5.57
CA ALA A 316 -0.53 -5.71 5.62
C ALA A 316 0.05 -7.01 5.06
N GLN A 317 0.84 -6.95 3.98
CA GLN A 317 1.54 -8.13 3.44
C GLN A 317 2.60 -8.64 4.41
N ILE A 318 3.38 -7.75 5.03
CA ILE A 318 4.37 -8.12 6.05
C ILE A 318 3.69 -8.85 7.20
N ALA A 319 2.59 -8.31 7.76
CA ALA A 319 1.84 -8.97 8.83
C ALA A 319 1.42 -10.39 8.46
N ARG A 320 0.86 -10.56 7.26
CA ARG A 320 0.38 -11.86 6.76
C ARG A 320 1.50 -12.87 6.50
N ILE A 321 2.67 -12.40 6.07
CA ILE A 321 3.83 -13.24 5.81
C ILE A 321 4.45 -13.63 7.15
N SER A 322 4.74 -12.68 8.04
CA SER A 322 5.33 -12.94 9.36
C SER A 322 4.48 -13.95 10.14
N ALA A 323 3.17 -13.73 10.25
CA ALA A 323 2.25 -14.61 10.98
C ALA A 323 2.10 -16.02 10.38
N GLY A 324 2.53 -16.26 9.14
CA GLY A 324 2.41 -17.57 8.49
C GLY A 324 3.75 -18.22 8.14
N THR A 325 4.88 -17.59 8.47
CA THR A 325 6.20 -18.06 8.05
C THR A 325 7.31 -17.96 9.09
N HIS A 326 7.09 -17.25 10.19
CA HIS A 326 8.06 -17.19 11.28
C HIS A 326 8.03 -18.47 12.11
N VAL A 327 9.09 -19.26 11.97
CA VAL A 327 9.20 -20.59 12.57
C VAL A 327 10.50 -20.72 13.36
N SER A 328 10.49 -21.58 14.37
CA SER A 328 11.64 -21.90 15.22
C SER A 328 11.71 -23.40 15.46
N PRO A 329 12.90 -23.94 15.81
CA PRO A 329 13.00 -25.32 16.27
C PRO A 329 12.10 -25.58 17.48
N THR A 330 11.41 -26.71 17.51
CA THR A 330 10.54 -27.12 18.61
C THR A 330 11.34 -27.20 19.91
N GLY A 331 10.80 -26.61 20.98
CA GLY A 331 11.44 -26.55 22.29
C GLY A 331 12.48 -25.44 22.46
N PHE A 332 12.75 -24.62 21.43
CA PHE A 332 13.58 -23.43 21.56
C PHE A 332 12.88 -22.36 22.42
N TYR A 333 11.58 -22.18 22.22
CA TYR A 333 10.72 -21.33 23.03
C TYR A 333 9.82 -22.17 23.92
N GLN A 334 9.54 -21.67 25.12
CA GLN A 334 8.60 -22.24 26.08
C GLN A 334 7.68 -21.14 26.63
N PHE A 335 6.53 -21.54 27.16
CA PHE A 335 5.65 -20.60 27.87
C PHE A 335 6.22 -20.32 29.28
N PRO A 336 6.04 -19.11 29.82
CA PRO A 336 6.33 -18.84 31.23
C PRO A 336 5.51 -19.76 32.14
N GLU A 337 6.09 -20.22 33.26
CA GLU A 337 5.40 -21.12 34.21
C GLU A 337 4.05 -20.55 34.71
N GLU A 338 3.89 -19.22 34.74
CA GLU A 338 2.66 -18.54 35.15
C GLU A 338 1.55 -18.55 34.07
N GLU A 339 1.92 -18.61 32.78
CA GLU A 339 0.97 -18.62 31.65
C GLU A 339 0.65 -20.04 31.15
N GLU A 340 1.32 -21.09 31.64
CA GLU A 340 1.02 -22.49 31.30
C GLU A 340 -0.37 -22.95 31.81
N GLU A 341 -0.97 -22.25 32.78
CA GLU A 341 -2.30 -22.57 33.33
C GLU A 341 -3.47 -22.08 32.46
N GLU A 342 -3.26 -21.08 31.59
CA GLU A 342 -4.24 -20.64 30.59
C GLU A 342 -3.95 -21.34 29.25
N GLU A 343 -4.99 -21.82 28.55
CA GLU A 343 -4.85 -22.57 27.30
C GLU A 343 -4.20 -21.74 26.18
N GLY A 344 -2.86 -21.76 26.14
CA GLY A 344 -2.04 -21.07 25.14
C GLY A 344 -1.61 -19.69 25.61
N GLY A 345 -0.48 -19.63 26.33
CA GLY A 345 0.13 -18.38 26.75
C GLY A 345 0.32 -17.38 25.62
N ASP A 346 0.22 -16.10 25.97
CA ASP A 346 0.30 -14.97 25.05
C ASP A 346 1.75 -14.54 24.79
N THR A 347 2.66 -14.95 25.69
CA THR A 347 4.09 -14.67 25.64
C THR A 347 4.91 -15.96 25.64
N TYR A 348 6.18 -15.85 25.25
CA TYR A 348 7.10 -16.98 25.21
C TYR A 348 8.51 -16.53 25.59
N GLU A 349 9.27 -17.44 26.19
CA GLU A 349 10.64 -17.22 26.65
C GLU A 349 11.61 -18.22 26.00
N GLU A 350 12.87 -17.82 25.88
CA GLU A 350 13.93 -18.71 25.39
C GLU A 350 14.22 -19.82 26.41
N ASN A 351 14.13 -21.08 25.98
CA ASN A 351 14.44 -22.21 26.84
C ASN A 351 15.96 -22.33 27.07
N PRO A 352 16.46 -22.14 28.30
CA PRO A 352 17.89 -22.27 28.59
C PRO A 352 18.39 -23.70 28.37
N GLU A 353 17.55 -24.70 28.63
CA GLU A 353 17.84 -26.14 28.51
C GLU A 353 17.63 -26.69 27.09
N PHE A 354 17.44 -25.83 26.08
CA PHE A 354 17.25 -26.27 24.71
C PHE A 354 18.40 -27.13 24.18
N GLU A 355 18.09 -28.39 23.88
CA GLU A 355 18.96 -29.33 23.16
C GLU A 355 18.62 -29.32 21.66
N PRO A 356 19.54 -28.87 20.79
CA PRO A 356 19.24 -28.74 19.38
C PRO A 356 19.07 -30.10 18.70
N PRO A 357 17.95 -30.33 17.99
CA PRO A 357 17.77 -31.54 17.19
C PRO A 357 18.86 -31.67 16.11
N SER A 358 19.11 -32.89 15.67
CA SER A 358 20.05 -33.10 14.57
C SER A 358 19.48 -32.57 13.25
N VAL A 359 20.35 -32.08 12.36
CA VAL A 359 19.94 -31.55 11.06
C VAL A 359 19.20 -32.59 10.20
N ALA A 360 19.51 -33.88 10.36
CA ALA A 360 18.79 -34.96 9.69
C ALA A 360 17.34 -35.06 10.19
N GLU A 361 17.13 -35.07 11.51
CA GLU A 361 15.79 -35.10 12.09
C GLU A 361 14.98 -33.86 11.70
N MET A 362 15.63 -32.69 11.62
CA MET A 362 14.98 -31.44 11.23
C MET A 362 14.49 -31.41 9.78
N VAL A 363 15.13 -32.18 8.90
CA VAL A 363 14.76 -32.31 7.49
C VAL A 363 13.73 -33.42 7.30
N ASP A 364 13.86 -34.53 8.04
CA ASP A 364 12.99 -35.69 7.92
C ASP A 364 11.61 -35.46 8.56
N SER A 365 11.53 -34.69 9.65
CA SER A 365 10.27 -34.42 10.36
C SER A 365 9.96 -32.94 10.51
N LEU A 366 8.85 -32.49 9.93
CA LEU A 366 8.32 -31.15 10.10
C LEU A 366 7.84 -30.86 11.54
N SER A 367 7.67 -31.89 12.38
CA SER A 367 7.31 -31.74 13.80
C SER A 367 8.45 -31.15 14.66
N THR A 368 9.65 -31.02 14.08
CA THR A 368 10.81 -30.37 14.71
C THR A 368 10.79 -28.84 14.58
N TRP A 369 9.78 -28.30 13.91
CA TRP A 369 9.57 -26.88 13.72
C TRP A 369 8.20 -26.47 14.27
N ALA A 370 8.15 -25.31 14.90
CA ALA A 370 6.95 -24.71 15.46
C ALA A 370 6.82 -23.24 15.04
N HIS A 371 5.58 -22.76 14.88
CA HIS A 371 5.30 -21.33 14.68
C HIS A 371 5.46 -20.57 15.99
N HIS A 372 6.30 -19.53 16.03
CA HIS A 372 6.46 -18.68 17.22
C HIS A 372 5.78 -17.31 17.08
N MET A 373 5.00 -17.11 16.02
CA MET A 373 4.18 -15.91 15.85
C MET A 373 2.70 -16.29 15.84
N LYS A 374 1.86 -15.48 16.50
CA LYS A 374 0.41 -15.69 16.54
C LYS A 374 -0.17 -15.67 15.12
N SER A 375 -1.06 -16.61 14.84
CA SER A 375 -1.80 -16.63 13.58
C SER A 375 -2.78 -15.45 13.51
N ILE A 376 -3.11 -15.02 12.28
CA ILE A 376 -4.10 -13.95 12.05
C ILE A 376 -5.42 -14.60 11.63
N LEU A 377 -6.48 -14.35 12.40
CA LEU A 377 -7.85 -14.83 12.20
C LEU A 377 -8.49 -14.28 10.92
N LYS A 378 -9.65 -14.80 10.49
CA LYS A 378 -10.30 -14.30 9.27
C LYS A 378 -10.77 -12.86 9.46
N GLN A 379 -11.13 -12.49 10.69
CA GLN A 379 -11.41 -11.11 11.13
C GLN A 379 -10.26 -10.12 10.86
N GLY A 380 -9.00 -10.60 10.77
CA GLY A 380 -7.83 -9.75 10.51
C GLY A 380 -7.07 -9.32 11.77
N ARG A 381 -7.44 -9.86 12.93
CA ARG A 381 -6.76 -9.72 14.22
C ARG A 381 -6.09 -11.03 14.66
N CYS A 382 -5.21 -10.97 15.65
CA CYS A 382 -4.67 -12.16 16.32
C CYS A 382 -5.58 -12.65 17.44
N VAL A 383 -6.30 -11.73 18.10
CA VAL A 383 -7.31 -12.05 19.12
C VAL A 383 -8.68 -11.64 18.60
N TRP A 384 -9.64 -12.56 18.67
CA TRP A 384 -11.01 -12.32 18.21
C TRP A 384 -11.72 -11.32 19.12
N ILE A 385 -12.49 -10.42 18.53
CA ILE A 385 -13.42 -9.53 19.25
C ILE A 385 -14.82 -9.73 18.70
N ASN A 386 -15.81 -9.83 19.59
CA ASN A 386 -17.21 -9.86 19.18
C ASN A 386 -17.63 -8.49 18.62
N PRO A 387 -18.05 -8.39 17.34
CA PRO A 387 -18.54 -7.14 16.76
C PRO A 387 -19.78 -6.57 17.46
N GLN A 388 -20.69 -7.41 17.96
CA GLN A 388 -21.94 -6.95 18.60
C GLN A 388 -21.67 -6.22 19.92
N LYS A 389 -20.67 -6.67 20.69
CA LYS A 389 -20.22 -5.98 21.91
C LYS A 389 -19.56 -4.61 21.65
N LEU A 390 -19.20 -4.32 20.39
CA LEU A 390 -18.73 -2.99 20.00
C LEU A 390 -19.91 -2.07 19.70
N GLU A 391 -20.95 -2.58 19.02
CA GLU A 391 -22.19 -1.83 18.75
C GLU A 391 -22.85 -1.35 20.06
N GLU A 392 -22.94 -2.22 21.08
CA GLU A 392 -23.48 -1.87 22.40
C GLU A 392 -22.73 -0.70 23.09
N LYS A 393 -21.45 -0.48 22.79
CA LYS A 393 -20.66 0.62 23.38
C LYS A 393 -20.81 1.95 22.66
N ASP A 394 -21.16 1.92 21.39
CA ASP A 394 -21.35 3.13 20.57
C ASP A 394 -22.79 3.68 20.72
N GLU A 395 -23.73 2.86 21.23
CA GLU A 395 -25.16 3.18 21.37
C GLU A 395 -25.60 3.65 22.77
N ASP A 396 -24.67 3.89 23.71
CA ASP A 396 -24.95 4.45 25.06
C ASP A 396 -25.51 5.91 25.06
N GLU A 397 -25.98 6.43 23.92
CA GLU A 397 -26.68 7.73 23.81
C GLU A 397 -28.19 7.65 23.49
N ASP A 398 -28.77 6.49 23.17
CA ASP A 398 -30.23 6.36 22.96
C ASP A 398 -30.80 5.13 23.70
N GLU A 399 -30.99 5.28 25.02
CA GLU A 399 -31.88 4.40 25.79
C GLU A 399 -33.34 4.61 25.29
N GLU A 400 -33.81 3.77 24.37
CA GLU A 400 -35.19 3.25 24.26
C GLU A 400 -35.40 2.53 22.91
N GLU A 401 -34.92 1.30 22.78
CA GLU A 401 -35.54 0.28 21.90
C GLU A 401 -35.06 -1.12 22.35
N GLU A 402 -35.42 -1.51 23.58
CA GLU A 402 -35.53 -2.92 23.94
C GLU A 402 -36.77 -3.48 23.25
N GLU A 403 -36.57 -4.29 22.20
CA GLU A 403 -37.39 -5.45 21.76
C GLU A 403 -37.26 -5.69 20.25
N GLU A 404 -36.15 -6.28 19.80
CA GLU A 404 -36.11 -7.19 18.64
C GLU A 404 -34.75 -7.93 18.63
N GLU A 405 -34.55 -8.82 19.62
CA GLU A 405 -33.58 -9.93 19.48
C GLU A 405 -34.12 -10.93 18.44
N GLU A 406 -34.16 -10.53 17.17
CA GLU A 406 -34.31 -11.49 16.07
C GLU A 406 -32.95 -12.13 15.81
N GLU A 407 -32.93 -13.46 15.90
CA GLU A 407 -31.84 -14.42 15.61
C GLU A 407 -30.91 -14.01 14.43
N MET A 408 -30.03 -13.03 14.65
CA MET A 408 -28.94 -12.71 13.73
C MET A 408 -27.73 -13.57 14.11
N ASP A 409 -27.47 -14.58 13.28
CA ASP A 409 -26.31 -15.50 13.27
C ASP A 409 -25.16 -15.01 14.17
N GLU A 410 -25.12 -15.48 15.44
CA GLU A 410 -23.98 -15.22 16.34
C GLU A 410 -22.72 -15.66 15.58
N GLN A 411 -21.88 -14.70 15.19
CA GLN A 411 -20.65 -15.03 14.49
C GLN A 411 -19.81 -15.91 15.42
N GLN A 412 -19.66 -17.18 15.04
CA GLN A 412 -18.91 -18.15 15.83
C GLN A 412 -17.53 -17.59 16.18
N GLU A 413 -17.17 -17.65 17.47
CA GLU A 413 -15.87 -17.19 17.95
C GLU A 413 -14.76 -17.85 17.13
N GLU A 414 -13.92 -17.03 16.49
CA GLU A 414 -12.83 -17.56 15.67
C GLU A 414 -11.61 -17.84 16.56
N THR A 415 -11.40 -19.11 16.91
CA THR A 415 -10.18 -19.52 17.62
C THR A 415 -9.11 -19.98 16.62
N GLY A 416 -7.94 -19.34 16.66
CA GLY A 416 -6.76 -19.74 15.89
C GLY A 416 -5.99 -20.88 16.55
N PRO A 417 -5.05 -21.54 15.85
CA PRO A 417 -4.13 -22.47 16.48
C PRO A 417 -3.30 -21.76 17.57
N PRO A 418 -2.98 -22.46 18.68
CA PRO A 418 -2.19 -21.88 19.76
C PRO A 418 -0.77 -21.53 19.31
N LEU A 419 -0.08 -20.68 20.08
CA LEU A 419 1.34 -20.44 19.91
C LEU A 419 2.13 -21.76 19.98
N LEU A 420 3.25 -21.83 19.27
CA LEU A 420 4.13 -23.01 19.21
C LEU A 420 3.48 -24.25 18.57
N THR A 421 2.45 -24.06 17.73
CA THR A 421 1.88 -25.13 16.91
C THR A 421 2.90 -25.66 15.89
N LEU A 422 2.92 -26.98 15.70
CA LEU A 422 3.89 -27.69 14.86
C LEU A 422 3.59 -27.54 13.37
N LEU A 423 4.64 -27.46 12.54
CA LEU A 423 4.46 -27.36 11.08
C LEU A 423 3.87 -28.60 10.42
N SER A 424 3.89 -29.75 11.11
CA SER A 424 3.22 -30.97 10.64
C SER A 424 1.70 -30.84 10.60
N GLU A 425 1.13 -29.89 11.34
CA GLU A 425 -0.31 -29.63 11.40
C GLU A 425 -0.76 -28.66 10.30
N ASP A 426 0.18 -28.02 9.59
CA ASP A 426 -0.13 -27.06 8.53
C ASP A 426 -0.75 -27.74 7.31
N GLU A 427 -1.90 -27.22 6.88
CA GLU A 427 -2.60 -27.71 5.69
C GLU A 427 -1.82 -27.41 4.39
N GLY A 428 -1.54 -28.47 3.64
CA GLY A 428 -0.99 -28.40 2.30
C GLY A 428 -1.92 -27.75 1.27
N ILE A 429 -1.37 -27.40 0.12
CA ILE A 429 -2.09 -26.82 -1.01
C ILE A 429 -2.30 -27.93 -2.06
N LYS A 430 -3.50 -28.52 -2.07
CA LYS A 430 -3.82 -29.69 -2.91
C LYS A 430 -2.85 -30.84 -2.60
N ASP A 431 -1.99 -31.23 -3.54
CA ASP A 431 -1.00 -32.30 -3.37
C ASP A 431 0.38 -31.79 -2.92
N ILE A 432 0.54 -30.48 -2.67
CA ILE A 432 1.80 -29.87 -2.28
C ILE A 432 1.79 -29.64 -0.76
N PRO A 433 2.77 -30.14 0.01
CA PRO A 433 2.84 -29.86 1.45
C PRO A 433 3.01 -28.35 1.71
N ALA A 434 2.57 -27.86 2.87
CA ALA A 434 2.70 -26.44 3.22
C ALA A 434 4.16 -25.97 3.25
N TRP A 435 5.05 -26.88 3.65
CA TRP A 435 6.48 -26.65 3.81
C TRP A 435 7.31 -27.73 3.12
N THR A 436 8.55 -27.38 2.78
CA THR A 436 9.53 -28.33 2.26
C THR A 436 10.86 -28.11 2.95
N ALA A 437 11.34 -29.15 3.64
CA ALA A 437 12.62 -29.14 4.32
C ALA A 437 13.70 -29.80 3.44
N GLN A 438 14.92 -29.25 3.47
CA GLN A 438 16.06 -29.69 2.67
C GLN A 438 17.38 -29.47 3.41
N HIS A 439 18.36 -30.30 3.08
CA HIS A 439 19.75 -30.06 3.47
C HIS A 439 20.39 -29.03 2.54
N SER A 440 21.22 -28.15 3.11
CA SER A 440 22.14 -27.28 2.33
C SER A 440 23.09 -28.08 1.42
N THR A 441 23.55 -29.24 1.88
CA THR A 441 24.43 -30.12 1.11
C THR A 441 24.16 -31.59 1.40
N ASN A 442 24.10 -32.37 0.33
CA ASN A 442 24.00 -33.83 0.40
C ASN A 442 25.38 -34.52 0.45
N LEU A 443 26.46 -33.76 0.22
CA LEU A 443 27.82 -34.32 0.14
C LEU A 443 28.48 -34.47 1.52
N ILE A 444 28.21 -33.54 2.44
CA ILE A 444 28.80 -33.52 3.78
C ILE A 444 27.70 -33.22 4.82
N PRO A 445 26.85 -34.21 5.17
CA PRO A 445 25.72 -34.00 6.08
C PRO A 445 26.13 -33.48 7.47
N GLN A 446 27.35 -33.79 7.93
CA GLN A 446 27.90 -33.37 9.22
C GLN A 446 28.06 -31.85 9.38
N HIS A 447 28.22 -31.13 8.26
CA HIS A 447 28.32 -29.68 8.23
C HIS A 447 27.13 -29.04 7.49
N SER A 448 26.08 -29.84 7.25
CA SER A 448 24.87 -29.32 6.63
C SER A 448 24.05 -28.52 7.63
N VAL A 449 23.34 -27.53 7.10
CA VAL A 449 22.28 -26.76 7.75
C VAL A 449 20.92 -27.29 7.29
N ALA A 450 19.95 -27.33 8.20
CA ALA A 450 18.56 -27.62 7.89
C ALA A 450 17.91 -26.35 7.35
N ILE A 451 17.29 -26.43 6.17
CA ILE A 451 16.58 -25.32 5.55
C ILE A 451 15.14 -25.73 5.35
N ILE A 452 14.22 -24.83 5.63
CA ILE A 452 12.81 -25.02 5.36
C ILE A 452 12.29 -23.85 4.51
N GLN A 453 11.50 -24.20 3.50
CA GLN A 453 10.88 -23.25 2.58
C GLN A 453 9.37 -23.34 2.68
N SER A 454 8.70 -22.19 2.75
CA SER A 454 7.24 -22.13 2.65
C SER A 454 6.80 -22.28 1.20
N ASN A 455 5.92 -23.26 0.94
CA ASN A 455 5.26 -23.39 -0.37
C ASN A 455 4.05 -22.47 -0.48
N ARG A 456 3.47 -22.06 0.66
CA ARG A 456 2.35 -21.11 0.73
C ARG A 456 2.80 -19.67 0.49
N TRP A 457 4.00 -19.32 0.95
CA TRP A 457 4.64 -18.02 0.70
C TRP A 457 5.99 -18.21 0.02
N PRO A 458 6.01 -18.32 -1.32
CA PRO A 458 7.26 -18.44 -2.06
C PRO A 458 8.17 -17.25 -1.77
N GLY A 459 9.38 -17.55 -1.32
CA GLY A 459 10.35 -16.56 -0.86
C GLY A 459 10.58 -16.55 0.65
N ALA A 460 9.71 -17.19 1.45
CA ALA A 460 9.95 -17.36 2.88
C ALA A 460 10.82 -18.60 3.13
N TYR A 461 11.92 -18.38 3.84
CA TYR A 461 12.89 -19.42 4.20
C TYR A 461 13.25 -19.29 5.67
N ALA A 462 13.53 -20.43 6.30
CA ALA A 462 14.19 -20.46 7.60
C ALA A 462 15.35 -21.46 7.58
N PHE A 463 16.39 -21.20 8.34
CA PHE A 463 17.47 -22.15 8.56
C PHE A 463 17.60 -22.49 10.03
N ALA A 464 18.12 -23.68 10.33
CA ALA A 464 18.53 -24.06 11.68
C ALA A 464 19.85 -24.85 11.66
N SER A 465 20.75 -24.47 12.56
CA SER A 465 22.05 -25.12 12.78
C SER A 465 22.44 -25.04 14.25
N GLY A 466 22.31 -26.14 14.99
CA GLY A 466 22.51 -26.15 16.43
C GLY A 466 21.51 -25.21 17.12
N ARG A 467 22.01 -24.27 17.94
CA ARG A 467 21.19 -23.27 18.63
C ARG A 467 20.89 -22.02 17.79
N LYS A 468 21.39 -21.94 16.55
CA LYS A 468 21.19 -20.79 15.67
C LYS A 468 20.10 -21.09 14.66
N PHE A 469 19.12 -20.22 14.56
CA PHE A 469 18.11 -20.25 13.52
C PHE A 469 17.71 -18.82 13.17
N GLU A 470 17.24 -18.62 11.95
CA GLU A 470 16.65 -17.34 11.52
C GLU A 470 15.63 -17.58 10.43
N ASN A 471 14.73 -16.61 10.29
CA ASN A 471 13.73 -16.56 9.22
C ASN A 471 14.06 -15.38 8.28
N ILE A 472 13.76 -15.51 6.99
CA ILE A 472 13.94 -14.42 6.02
C ILE A 472 12.94 -14.53 4.88
N TYR A 473 12.52 -13.37 4.35
CA TYR A 473 11.67 -13.30 3.17
C TYR A 473 12.36 -12.61 1.98
N PHE A 474 12.40 -13.29 0.82
CA PHE A 474 12.84 -12.74 -0.46
C PHE A 474 11.84 -13.06 -1.56
N GLY A 475 11.07 -12.07 -2.01
CA GLY A 475 10.09 -12.33 -3.07
C GLY A 475 9.16 -11.17 -3.38
N TRP A 476 8.07 -11.47 -4.09
CA TRP A 476 7.08 -10.48 -4.55
C TRP A 476 5.99 -10.15 -3.52
N GLY A 477 6.01 -10.81 -2.35
CA GLY A 477 4.99 -10.66 -1.33
C GLY A 477 3.65 -11.29 -1.72
N HIS A 478 3.63 -12.30 -2.60
CA HIS A 478 2.39 -12.95 -3.06
C HIS A 478 2.23 -14.34 -2.45
N LYS A 479 1.03 -14.62 -1.95
CA LYS A 479 0.63 -15.96 -1.52
C LYS A 479 0.52 -16.86 -2.75
N TYR A 480 1.06 -18.08 -2.66
CA TYR A 480 0.92 -19.07 -3.70
C TYR A 480 -0.56 -19.46 -3.84
N SER A 481 -1.05 -19.47 -5.07
CA SER A 481 -2.37 -19.95 -5.43
C SER A 481 -2.22 -20.85 -6.65
N PRO A 482 -2.74 -22.09 -6.61
CA PRO A 482 -2.73 -22.98 -7.77
C PRO A 482 -3.71 -22.49 -8.84
N GLU A 483 -4.69 -21.68 -8.46
CA GLU A 483 -5.71 -21.12 -9.36
C GLU A 483 -5.36 -19.68 -9.74
N ASN A 484 -5.77 -19.31 -10.96
CA ASN A 484 -5.68 -17.93 -11.41
C ASN A 484 -6.50 -17.04 -10.48
N TYR A 485 -5.96 -15.86 -10.18
CA TYR A 485 -6.65 -14.88 -9.36
C TYR A 485 -7.97 -14.48 -10.04
N ALA A 486 -9.09 -14.72 -9.35
CA ALA A 486 -10.41 -14.26 -9.75
C ALA A 486 -10.76 -12.99 -8.95
N PRO A 487 -10.98 -11.85 -9.62
CA PRO A 487 -11.46 -10.65 -8.95
C PRO A 487 -12.80 -10.89 -8.27
N ILE A 488 -13.02 -10.20 -7.15
CA ILE A 488 -14.29 -10.29 -6.42
C ILE A 488 -15.41 -9.66 -7.25
N LEU A 489 -16.58 -10.30 -7.25
CA LEU A 489 -17.77 -9.77 -7.91
C LEU A 489 -18.31 -8.58 -7.11
N PRO A 490 -18.90 -7.57 -7.77
CA PRO A 490 -19.62 -6.51 -7.08
C PRO A 490 -20.64 -7.08 -6.07
N PRO A 491 -20.87 -6.37 -4.94
CA PRO A 491 -21.90 -6.78 -4.00
C PRO A 491 -23.26 -6.89 -4.71
N PRO A 492 -24.16 -7.76 -4.21
CA PRO A 492 -25.51 -7.84 -4.73
C PRO A 492 -26.17 -6.46 -4.65
N VAL A 493 -27.05 -6.17 -5.60
CA VAL A 493 -27.88 -4.96 -5.53
C VAL A 493 -28.76 -5.05 -4.29
N GLN A 494 -28.92 -3.92 -3.59
CA GLN A 494 -29.81 -3.86 -2.43
C GLN A 494 -31.25 -4.15 -2.88
N GLU A 495 -31.99 -4.85 -2.03
CA GLU A 495 -33.41 -5.08 -2.26
C GLU A 495 -34.19 -3.77 -2.05
N GLU A 496 -35.27 -3.62 -2.80
CA GLU A 496 -36.18 -2.48 -2.63
C GLU A 496 -36.95 -2.63 -1.31
N TYR A 497 -37.43 -1.51 -0.76
CA TYR A 497 -38.24 -1.52 0.45
C TYR A 497 -39.44 -2.48 0.27
N PRO A 498 -39.67 -3.40 1.22
CA PRO A 498 -40.72 -4.41 1.07
C PRO A 498 -42.08 -3.72 0.90
N SER A 499 -42.85 -4.19 -0.09
CA SER A 499 -44.20 -3.67 -0.36
C SER A 499 -45.15 -4.00 0.80
N SER A 500 -45.18 -3.13 1.81
CA SER A 500 -46.07 -3.24 2.96
C SER A 500 -47.42 -2.55 2.70
N PRO A 501 -48.48 -2.89 3.45
CA PRO A 501 -49.76 -2.18 3.37
C PRO A 501 -49.65 -0.68 3.63
N ALA A 502 -48.59 -0.24 4.32
CA ALA A 502 -48.32 1.17 4.61
C ALA A 502 -47.92 1.97 3.37
N ILE A 503 -47.31 1.34 2.36
CA ILE A 503 -46.91 2.00 1.10
C ILE A 503 -47.85 1.67 -0.08
N THR A 504 -48.86 0.82 0.17
CA THR A 504 -49.88 0.50 -0.83
C THR A 504 -50.96 1.56 -0.75
N GLU A 505 -51.16 2.32 -1.83
CA GLU A 505 -52.22 3.33 -1.95
C GLU A 505 -53.57 2.72 -1.53
N ALA A 506 -54.10 3.18 -0.40
CA ALA A 506 -55.41 2.76 0.08
C ALA A 506 -56.45 3.24 -0.92
N ARG A 507 -57.51 2.45 -1.13
CA ARG A 507 -58.62 2.90 -1.97
C ARG A 507 -59.30 4.08 -1.29
N ASP A 508 -59.58 5.13 -2.06
CA ASP A 508 -60.38 6.26 -1.60
C ASP A 508 -61.68 5.73 -0.95
N PRO A 509 -62.06 6.22 0.24
CA PRO A 509 -63.29 5.81 0.89
C PRO A 509 -64.49 6.14 0.01
N THR A 510 -65.51 5.29 0.06
CA THR A 510 -66.75 5.55 -0.67
C THR A 510 -67.58 6.61 0.04
N LEU A 511 -68.47 7.29 -0.70
CA LEU A 511 -69.32 8.36 -0.16
C LEU A 511 -70.22 7.89 1.00
N GLU A 512 -70.55 6.58 1.04
CA GLU A 512 -71.29 5.97 2.14
C GLU A 512 -70.43 5.82 3.41
N GLU A 513 -69.15 5.48 3.26
CA GLU A 513 -68.19 5.33 4.37
C GLU A 513 -67.79 6.70 4.96
N GLU A 514 -67.64 7.72 4.13
CA GLU A 514 -67.41 9.10 4.61
C GLU A 514 -68.60 9.65 5.41
N LEU A 515 -69.83 9.41 4.93
CA LEU A 515 -71.05 9.81 5.66
C LEU A 515 -71.21 9.04 6.97
N ALA A 516 -70.87 7.75 6.99
CA ALA A 516 -70.90 6.94 8.20
C ALA A 516 -69.84 7.38 9.22
N PHE A 517 -68.62 7.71 8.76
CA PHE A 517 -67.57 8.26 9.60
C PHE A 517 -67.98 9.61 10.20
N LYS A 518 -68.54 10.51 9.38
CA LYS A 518 -69.04 11.80 9.84
C LYS A 518 -70.18 11.67 10.86
N ALA A 519 -71.12 10.75 10.62
CA ALA A 519 -72.21 10.48 11.56
C ALA A 519 -71.70 9.86 12.88
N ALA A 520 -70.67 9.00 12.82
CA ALA A 520 -70.03 8.46 14.02
C ALA A 520 -69.28 9.53 14.80
N GLN A 521 -68.64 10.49 14.11
CA GLN A 521 -67.95 11.61 14.73
C GLN A 521 -68.94 12.60 15.37
N GLU A 522 -70.07 12.89 14.71
CA GLU A 522 -71.17 13.68 15.30
C GLU A 522 -71.82 12.97 16.49
N ALA A 523 -71.93 11.64 16.47
CA ALA A 523 -72.46 10.87 17.60
C ALA A 523 -71.49 10.82 18.80
N LEU A 524 -70.18 10.76 18.55
CA LEU A 524 -69.16 10.89 19.59
C LEU A 524 -69.17 12.29 20.20
N ALA A 525 -69.23 13.34 19.38
CA ALA A 525 -69.32 14.72 19.86
C ALA A 525 -70.62 14.98 20.65
N ALA A 526 -71.75 14.43 20.20
CA ALA A 526 -73.01 14.53 20.95
C ALA A 526 -72.99 13.73 22.26
N GLY A 527 -72.23 12.63 22.33
CA GLY A 527 -72.03 11.86 23.56
C GLY A 527 -71.11 12.57 24.56
N GLU A 528 -70.08 13.26 24.08
CA GLU A 528 -69.22 14.14 24.91
C GLU A 528 -70.01 15.36 25.42
N GLU A 529 -70.88 15.96 24.60
CA GLU A 529 -71.78 17.05 25.05
C GLU A 529 -72.84 16.56 26.05
N GLU A 530 -73.37 15.34 25.93
CA GLU A 530 -74.29 14.75 26.92
C GLU A 530 -73.57 14.37 28.24
N GLU A 531 -72.32 13.89 28.20
CA GLU A 531 -71.52 13.66 29.42
C GLU A 531 -71.16 14.98 30.13
N GLU A 532 -70.86 16.06 29.38
CA GLU A 532 -70.63 17.39 29.96
C GLU A 532 -71.90 18.01 30.57
N GLU A 533 -73.09 17.79 29.98
CA GLU A 533 -74.37 18.25 30.56
C GLU A 533 -74.82 17.41 31.79
N GLU A 534 -74.53 16.11 31.85
CA GLU A 534 -74.81 15.28 33.04
C GLU A 534 -73.88 15.60 34.22
N GLU A 535 -72.63 16.00 33.98
CA GLU A 535 -71.74 16.50 35.04
C GLU A 535 -72.15 17.88 35.59
N GLU A 536 -72.82 18.74 34.80
CA GLU A 536 -73.34 20.03 35.28
C GLU A 536 -74.65 19.90 36.11
N GLU A 537 -75.47 18.85 35.94
CA GLU A 537 -76.70 18.66 36.72
C GLU A 537 -76.51 17.95 38.08
N GLU A 538 -75.35 17.34 38.37
CA GLU A 538 -75.05 16.76 39.70
C GLU A 538 -74.51 17.77 40.73
N ASP A 539 -74.19 19.02 40.33
CA ASP A 539 -73.53 20.02 41.17
C ASP A 539 -74.41 21.23 41.61
N ASP A 540 -75.75 21.17 41.46
CA ASP A 540 -76.71 22.23 41.86
C ASP A 540 -77.64 21.90 43.06
#